data_AF-A0A1I1CXJ3-F1
#
_entry.id   AF-A0A1I1CXJ3-F1
#
_cell.length_a   1.000
_cell.length_b   1.000
_cell.length_c   1.000
_cell.angle_alpha   90.00
_cell.angle_beta   90.00
_cell.angle_gamma   90.00
#
_symmetry.space_group_name_H-M   'P 1'
#
loop_
_entity.id
_entity.type
_entity.pdbx_description
1 polymer ?
#
loop_
_entity_poly.entity_id
_entity_poly.type
_entity_poly.pdbx_seq_one_letter_code
_entity_poly.pdbx_strand_id
1 'polypeptide(L)'
;MVSSDKLQRMGRRRFTKVLAGLGLSGGVVSTISQNTLAKLTNDPTKEVPRVTGYVREDHNELDPNKPDPTDSPPERTTIYHTISRDKWVRIESANDALDKVAERLEKIGAHNVASPTVSYRTNGHHRERVIKVTYDEWIAERRSEELPDEENTVLSASEVFNELPTAVDGTVSSSELNFERGIENIPVIYESERRKPNACDRSGHRCAKRSSRDHYNDIYQTNPVPAGTSIAKKGDPLHASNAFRIYDPGSSTDDWGFLTSAHIMATDDHDDSSDMVGDPVYQPSYSNYVGDVTDAAYFSIDDDYGFYIDVASFSVARSVGTDYRLADGDGGYDEPVVGTVALDQLEDMAEDEKEICRQGTRSGRCSSTIYDFNTRVDEERAYFQTDDHITDNGDSGGPYFINHPDNDGQVLAAGIHYGPEDSIDSIAYAAAAAEKVLNVMIS
;
A
#
# COMPACT_ATOMS: atom_id res chain seq x y z
N MET A 1 -23.54 29.24 -1.72
CA MET A 1 -22.30 29.07 -2.50
C MET A 1 -21.12 29.65 -1.74
N VAL A 2 -20.04 28.87 -1.65
CA VAL A 2 -18.76 29.28 -1.06
C VAL A 2 -17.82 29.56 -2.25
N SER A 3 -17.52 30.83 -2.52
CA SER A 3 -16.55 31.20 -3.56
C SER A 3 -15.12 31.18 -3.01
N SER A 4 -14.13 31.09 -3.89
CA SER A 4 -12.69 31.21 -3.56
C SER A 4 -12.37 32.46 -2.72
N ASP A 5 -12.92 33.62 -3.10
CA ASP A 5 -12.79 34.87 -2.34
C ASP A 5 -13.34 34.78 -0.91
N LYS A 6 -14.39 33.97 -0.71
CA LYS A 6 -14.99 33.77 0.60
C LYS A 6 -14.12 32.85 1.45
N LEU A 7 -13.48 31.85 0.86
CA LEU A 7 -12.56 30.92 1.54
C LEU A 7 -11.32 31.63 2.08
N GLN A 8 -10.71 32.51 1.28
CA GLN A 8 -9.53 33.29 1.66
C GLN A 8 -9.78 34.24 2.85
N ARG A 9 -11.03 34.63 3.08
CA ARG A 9 -11.42 35.54 4.16
C ARG A 9 -11.87 34.81 5.43
N MET A 10 -11.87 33.46 5.44
CA MET A 10 -12.29 32.70 6.61
C MET A 10 -11.17 32.62 7.66
N GLY A 11 -11.51 32.61 8.95
CA GLY A 11 -10.57 32.19 9.98
C GLY A 11 -10.30 30.68 9.90
N ARG A 12 -9.10 30.23 10.31
CA ARG A 12 -8.63 28.84 10.21
C ARG A 12 -9.66 27.80 10.68
N ARG A 13 -10.24 27.98 11.87
CA ARG A 13 -11.26 27.06 12.43
C ARG A 13 -12.48 26.91 11.51
N ARG A 14 -12.98 28.02 10.95
CA ARG A 14 -14.13 28.00 10.06
C ARG A 14 -13.77 27.36 8.72
N PHE A 15 -12.56 27.63 8.22
CA PHE A 15 -12.04 27.02 7.02
C PHE A 15 -11.96 25.50 7.16
N THR A 16 -11.27 24.97 8.18
CA THR A 16 -11.18 23.53 8.46
C THR A 16 -12.56 22.88 8.60
N LYS A 17 -13.50 23.52 9.28
CA LYS A 17 -14.87 23.01 9.42
C LYS A 17 -15.61 22.94 8.06
N VAL A 18 -15.40 23.94 7.20
CA VAL A 18 -15.94 23.92 5.83
C VAL A 18 -15.28 22.84 4.99
N LEU A 19 -13.97 22.61 5.12
CA LEU A 19 -13.27 21.52 4.42
C LEU A 19 -13.75 20.14 4.82
N ALA A 20 -13.88 19.88 6.13
CA ALA A 20 -14.48 18.66 6.64
C ALA A 20 -15.93 18.53 6.15
N GLY A 21 -16.68 19.64 6.15
CA GLY A 21 -18.02 19.68 5.58
C GLY A 21 -18.05 19.45 4.05
N LEU A 22 -16.98 19.74 3.33
CA LEU A 22 -16.86 19.41 1.90
C LEU A 22 -16.43 17.96 1.69
N GLY A 23 -16.30 17.16 2.75
CA GLY A 23 -15.90 15.77 2.70
C GLY A 23 -14.47 15.58 2.17
N LEU A 24 -13.59 16.56 2.43
CA LEU A 24 -12.18 16.41 2.12
C LEU A 24 -11.53 15.41 3.08
N SER A 25 -10.65 14.56 2.55
CA SER A 25 -9.91 13.57 3.32
C SER A 25 -9.11 14.23 4.46
N GLY A 26 -8.80 13.45 5.50
CA GLY A 26 -7.97 13.91 6.62
C GLY A 26 -6.62 14.47 6.14
N GLY A 27 -6.00 13.81 5.15
CA GLY A 27 -4.77 14.25 4.51
C GLY A 27 -4.87 15.62 3.83
N VAL A 28 -5.98 15.92 3.14
CA VAL A 28 -6.21 17.25 2.57
C VAL A 28 -6.41 18.27 3.69
N VAL A 29 -7.27 17.98 4.67
CA VAL A 29 -7.64 18.92 5.74
C VAL A 29 -6.44 19.33 6.60
N SER A 30 -5.49 18.41 6.82
CA SER A 30 -4.30 18.64 7.64
C SER A 30 -3.26 19.54 6.96
N THR A 31 -3.17 19.50 5.64
CA THR A 31 -2.07 20.11 4.88
C THR A 31 -2.50 21.31 4.02
N ILE A 32 -3.75 21.37 3.55
CA ILE A 32 -4.14 22.35 2.54
C ILE A 32 -4.28 23.77 3.13
N SER A 33 -3.63 24.72 2.48
CA SER A 33 -3.81 26.14 2.79
C SER A 33 -5.02 26.74 2.06
N GLN A 34 -5.57 27.84 2.57
CA GLN A 34 -6.63 28.61 1.88
C GLN A 34 -6.24 29.05 0.48
N ASN A 35 -4.97 29.45 0.31
CA ASN A 35 -4.44 29.90 -0.98
C ASN A 35 -4.27 28.72 -1.93
N THR A 36 -3.80 27.57 -1.43
CA THR A 36 -3.68 26.34 -2.22
C THR A 36 -5.05 25.90 -2.72
N LEU A 37 -6.05 25.83 -1.84
CA LEU A 37 -7.42 25.47 -2.22
C LEU A 37 -8.00 26.41 -3.28
N ALA A 38 -7.81 27.71 -3.12
CA ALA A 38 -8.30 28.71 -4.07
C ALA A 38 -7.63 28.62 -5.45
N LYS A 39 -6.42 28.05 -5.53
CA LYS A 39 -5.73 27.78 -6.81
C LYS A 39 -6.21 26.46 -7.44
N LEU A 40 -6.54 25.46 -6.63
CA LEU A 40 -6.92 24.13 -7.09
C LEU A 40 -8.34 24.09 -7.68
N THR A 41 -9.29 24.82 -7.10
CA THR A 41 -10.66 24.83 -7.62
C THR A 41 -11.32 26.19 -7.52
N ASN A 42 -12.08 26.52 -8.57
CA ASN A 42 -12.94 27.69 -8.61
C ASN A 42 -14.25 27.50 -7.83
N ASP A 43 -14.69 26.25 -7.66
CA ASP A 43 -15.92 25.88 -6.98
C ASP A 43 -15.74 24.55 -6.23
N PRO A 44 -15.39 24.60 -4.93
CA PRO A 44 -15.18 23.39 -4.14
C PRO A 44 -16.47 22.58 -3.95
N THR A 45 -17.64 23.08 -4.35
CA THR A 45 -18.87 22.26 -4.30
C THR A 45 -18.99 21.31 -5.49
N LYS A 46 -18.30 21.61 -6.60
CA LYS A 46 -18.31 20.78 -7.83
C LYS A 46 -17.08 19.91 -7.97
N GLU A 47 -15.97 20.34 -7.41
CA GLU A 47 -14.69 19.63 -7.44
C GLU A 47 -14.21 19.41 -6.02
N VAL A 48 -13.58 18.26 -5.81
CA VAL A 48 -13.09 17.82 -4.51
C VAL A 48 -11.57 17.75 -4.60
N PRO A 49 -10.85 18.66 -3.92
CA PRO A 49 -9.42 18.52 -3.71
C PRO A 49 -9.08 17.19 -3.03
N ARG A 50 -8.02 16.54 -3.51
CA ARG A 50 -7.50 15.26 -3.03
C ARG A 50 -5.98 15.37 -2.92
N VAL A 51 -5.35 14.56 -2.09
CA VAL A 51 -3.88 14.49 -2.02
C VAL A 51 -3.38 13.52 -3.09
N THR A 52 -2.44 13.96 -3.92
CA THR A 52 -1.72 13.07 -4.84
C THR A 52 -0.63 12.32 -4.10
N GLY A 53 0.18 13.05 -3.31
CA GLY A 53 1.28 12.48 -2.54
C GLY A 53 2.04 13.53 -1.74
N TYR A 54 3.07 13.08 -1.05
CA TYR A 54 4.00 13.88 -0.25
C TYR A 54 5.39 13.77 -0.87
N VAL A 55 5.94 14.88 -1.33
CA VAL A 55 7.18 14.93 -2.11
C VAL A 55 8.19 15.80 -1.41
N ARG A 56 9.47 15.42 -1.46
CA ARG A 56 10.54 16.19 -0.86
C ARG A 56 10.60 17.61 -1.40
N GLU A 57 10.89 18.61 -0.59
CA GLU A 57 10.97 20.01 -1.06
C GLU A 57 12.13 20.23 -2.05
N ASP A 58 13.23 19.50 -1.85
CA ASP A 58 14.45 19.56 -2.65
C ASP A 58 14.43 18.64 -3.88
N HIS A 59 13.31 18.00 -4.21
CA HIS A 59 13.24 17.00 -5.32
C HIS A 59 13.71 17.54 -6.68
N ASN A 60 13.60 18.85 -6.93
CA ASN A 60 14.07 19.49 -8.16
C ASN A 60 15.58 19.74 -8.18
N GLU A 61 16.23 19.69 -7.02
CA GLU A 61 17.68 19.89 -6.85
C GLU A 61 18.44 18.55 -6.84
N LEU A 62 17.72 17.43 -6.73
CA LEU A 62 18.27 16.08 -6.83
C LEU A 62 18.83 15.85 -8.24
N ASP A 63 20.14 15.64 -8.33
CA ASP A 63 20.80 15.22 -9.56
C ASP A 63 20.63 13.71 -9.71
N PRO A 64 19.91 13.22 -10.74
CA PRO A 64 19.66 11.79 -10.92
C PRO A 64 20.94 10.99 -11.17
N ASN A 65 22.10 11.64 -11.32
CA ASN A 65 23.41 11.00 -11.48
C ASN A 65 24.29 11.09 -10.23
N LYS A 66 23.77 11.61 -9.11
CA LYS A 66 24.52 11.73 -7.86
C LYS A 66 23.75 11.10 -6.69
N PRO A 67 24.48 10.53 -5.71
CA PRO A 67 23.86 10.12 -4.45
C PRO A 67 23.23 11.34 -3.75
N ASP A 68 22.23 11.07 -2.91
CA ASP A 68 21.52 12.10 -2.15
C ASP A 68 22.53 12.97 -1.39
N PRO A 69 22.52 14.30 -1.59
CA PRO A 69 23.47 15.18 -0.94
C PRO A 69 23.18 15.43 0.55
N THR A 70 22.04 14.95 1.07
CA THR A 70 21.55 15.32 2.40
C THR A 70 21.58 14.18 3.41
N ASP A 71 22.26 14.42 4.54
CA ASP A 71 22.19 13.58 5.75
C ASP A 71 21.01 14.00 6.67
N SER A 72 20.19 14.96 6.24
CA SER A 72 19.10 15.52 7.05
C SER A 72 17.75 14.91 6.68
N PRO A 73 16.78 14.84 7.63
CA PRO A 73 15.44 14.39 7.32
C PRO A 73 14.85 15.16 6.12
N PRO A 74 14.18 14.48 5.18
CA PRO A 74 13.56 15.15 4.06
C PRO A 74 12.43 16.07 4.54
N GLU A 75 12.48 17.35 4.20
CA GLU A 75 11.29 18.21 4.29
C GLU A 75 10.34 17.86 3.14
N ARG A 76 9.02 17.85 3.38
CA ARG A 76 8.01 17.43 2.39
C ARG A 76 6.94 18.48 2.14
N THR A 77 6.57 18.59 0.88
CA THR A 77 5.40 19.32 0.40
C THR A 77 4.31 18.36 -0.08
N THR A 78 3.06 18.78 0.07
CA THR A 78 1.91 18.02 -0.41
C THR A 78 1.56 18.43 -1.84
N ILE A 79 1.42 17.45 -2.72
CA ILE A 79 0.88 17.64 -4.07
C ILE A 79 -0.61 17.33 -4.03
N TYR A 80 -1.40 18.15 -4.70
CA TYR A 80 -2.85 18.03 -4.73
C TYR A 80 -3.35 17.96 -6.16
N HIS A 81 -4.46 17.26 -6.34
CA HIS A 81 -5.30 17.30 -7.53
C HIS A 81 -6.76 17.51 -7.15
N THR A 82 -7.63 17.56 -8.16
CA THR A 82 -9.07 17.64 -7.96
C THR A 82 -9.79 16.56 -8.75
N ILE A 83 -10.85 16.01 -8.17
CA ILE A 83 -11.79 15.12 -8.87
C ILE A 83 -13.19 15.74 -8.90
N SER A 84 -14.05 15.26 -9.80
CA SER A 84 -15.45 15.71 -9.80
C SER A 84 -16.17 15.25 -8.54
N ARG A 85 -17.11 16.08 -8.06
CA ARG A 85 -17.94 15.74 -6.90
C ARG A 85 -18.69 14.42 -7.07
N ASP A 86 -19.14 14.12 -8.29
CA ASP A 86 -19.83 12.86 -8.56
C ASP A 86 -18.86 11.67 -8.46
N LYS A 87 -17.62 11.78 -8.98
CA LYS A 87 -16.58 10.74 -8.80
C LYS A 87 -16.29 10.51 -7.31
N TRP A 88 -16.08 11.59 -6.58
CA TRP A 88 -15.86 11.54 -5.14
C TRP A 88 -17.02 10.86 -4.39
N VAL A 89 -18.28 11.23 -4.68
CA VAL A 89 -19.46 10.57 -4.08
C VAL A 89 -19.43 9.07 -4.34
N ARG A 90 -19.02 8.64 -5.54
CA ARG A 90 -18.89 7.20 -5.80
C ARG A 90 -17.84 6.57 -4.89
N ILE A 91 -16.60 7.09 -4.87
CA ILE A 91 -15.47 6.65 -4.00
C ILE A 91 -15.94 6.47 -2.57
N GLU A 92 -16.41 7.53 -1.94
CA GLU A 92 -16.77 7.51 -0.52
C GLU A 92 -18.00 6.65 -0.24
N SER A 93 -18.97 6.57 -1.16
CA SER A 93 -20.14 5.68 -0.96
C SER A 93 -19.72 4.21 -0.96
N ALA A 94 -18.75 3.81 -1.79
CA ALA A 94 -18.23 2.45 -1.79
C ALA A 94 -17.45 2.14 -0.50
N ASN A 95 -16.66 3.08 0.00
CA ASN A 95 -15.97 2.94 1.29
C ASN A 95 -16.97 2.86 2.47
N ASP A 96 -18.02 3.68 2.49
CA ASP A 96 -19.08 3.59 3.51
C ASP A 96 -19.85 2.25 3.43
N ALA A 97 -20.09 1.73 2.22
CA ALA A 97 -20.68 0.40 2.06
C ALA A 97 -19.73 -0.73 2.50
N LEU A 98 -18.42 -0.59 2.22
CA LEU A 98 -17.38 -1.47 2.73
C LEU A 98 -17.43 -1.52 4.26
N ASP A 99 -17.45 -0.36 4.93
CA ASP A 99 -17.52 -0.24 6.39
C ASP A 99 -18.78 -0.89 6.98
N LYS A 100 -19.93 -0.75 6.31
CA LYS A 100 -21.17 -1.41 6.73
C LYS A 100 -21.12 -2.94 6.61
N VAL A 101 -20.52 -3.49 5.54
CA VAL A 101 -20.33 -4.94 5.39
C VAL A 101 -19.33 -5.44 6.42
N ALA A 102 -18.26 -4.69 6.62
CA ALA A 102 -17.25 -4.88 7.63
C ALA A 102 -17.81 -4.99 9.06
N GLU A 103 -18.59 -4.00 9.50
CA GLU A 103 -19.23 -4.04 10.81
C GLU A 103 -20.15 -5.26 10.99
N ARG A 104 -20.79 -5.73 9.90
CA ARG A 104 -21.62 -6.94 9.97
C ARG A 104 -20.77 -8.19 10.17
N LEU A 105 -19.66 -8.31 9.44
CA LEU A 105 -18.68 -9.39 9.64
C LEU A 105 -18.17 -9.42 11.09
N GLU A 106 -17.92 -8.26 11.69
CA GLU A 106 -17.53 -8.17 13.10
C GLU A 106 -18.66 -8.64 14.04
N LYS A 107 -19.89 -8.17 13.81
CA LYS A 107 -21.08 -8.55 14.62
C LYS A 107 -21.38 -10.04 14.59
N ILE A 108 -21.09 -10.73 13.48
CA ILE A 108 -21.28 -12.18 13.36
C ILE A 108 -20.01 -12.98 13.72
N GLY A 109 -18.93 -12.32 14.14
CA GLY A 109 -17.69 -13.00 14.53
C GLY A 109 -16.89 -13.61 13.38
N ALA A 110 -17.09 -13.14 12.14
CA ALA A 110 -16.42 -13.64 10.93
C ALA A 110 -15.29 -12.73 10.42
N HIS A 111 -14.98 -11.63 11.12
CA HIS A 111 -14.00 -10.64 10.69
C HIS A 111 -12.56 -11.16 10.58
N ASN A 112 -12.26 -12.28 11.23
CA ASN A 112 -10.96 -12.97 11.22
C ASN A 112 -10.82 -13.99 10.08
N VAL A 113 -11.94 -14.45 9.49
CA VAL A 113 -11.95 -15.44 8.39
C VAL A 113 -12.50 -14.89 7.08
N ALA A 114 -13.12 -13.70 7.12
CA ALA A 114 -13.67 -13.03 5.95
C ALA A 114 -13.29 -11.56 5.90
N SER A 115 -12.81 -11.13 4.73
CA SER A 115 -12.35 -9.77 4.47
C SER A 115 -13.12 -9.13 3.34
N PRO A 116 -13.77 -7.98 3.56
CA PRO A 116 -14.41 -7.22 2.50
C PRO A 116 -13.41 -6.24 1.86
N THR A 117 -13.51 -6.04 0.55
CA THR A 117 -12.75 -5.07 -0.25
C THR A 117 -13.69 -4.31 -1.18
N VAL A 118 -13.30 -3.09 -1.59
CA VAL A 118 -13.93 -2.44 -2.74
C VAL A 118 -13.30 -3.03 -4.00
N SER A 119 -14.14 -3.66 -4.81
CA SER A 119 -13.76 -4.32 -6.06
C SER A 119 -14.61 -3.81 -7.22
N TYR A 120 -14.32 -4.30 -8.41
CA TYR A 120 -15.03 -3.95 -9.64
C TYR A 120 -15.42 -5.20 -10.41
N ARG A 121 -16.65 -5.24 -10.91
CA ARG A 121 -17.08 -6.25 -11.89
C ARG A 121 -17.45 -5.58 -13.21
N THR A 122 -17.12 -6.23 -14.30
CA THR A 122 -17.54 -5.80 -15.64
C THR A 122 -18.89 -6.44 -15.97
N ASN A 123 -19.92 -5.63 -16.10
CA ASN A 123 -21.26 -6.03 -16.52
C ASN A 123 -21.55 -5.46 -17.92
N GLY A 124 -21.27 -6.27 -18.95
CA GLY A 124 -21.35 -5.83 -20.35
C GLY A 124 -20.26 -4.81 -20.69
N HIS A 125 -20.65 -3.57 -20.96
CA HIS A 125 -19.74 -2.44 -21.23
C HIS A 125 -19.61 -1.47 -20.04
N HIS A 126 -20.19 -1.82 -18.89
CA HIS A 126 -20.18 -0.98 -17.70
C HIS A 126 -19.41 -1.67 -16.59
N ARG A 127 -18.37 -1.01 -16.11
CA ARG A 127 -17.70 -1.37 -14.86
C ARG A 127 -18.57 -0.86 -13.72
N GLU A 128 -18.98 -1.74 -12.83
CA GLU A 128 -19.71 -1.38 -11.62
C GLU A 128 -18.92 -1.81 -10.40
N ARG A 129 -19.02 -1.01 -9.34
CA ARG A 129 -18.39 -1.31 -8.08
C ARG A 129 -19.19 -2.33 -7.31
N VAL A 130 -18.46 -3.14 -6.58
CA VAL A 130 -19.02 -4.16 -5.69
C VAL A 130 -18.22 -4.20 -4.40
N ILE A 131 -18.86 -4.65 -3.34
CA ILE A 131 -18.15 -5.07 -2.14
C ILE A 131 -17.86 -6.56 -2.31
N LYS A 132 -16.60 -6.91 -2.53
CA LYS A 132 -16.17 -8.30 -2.59
C LYS A 132 -15.86 -8.77 -1.18
N VAL A 133 -16.41 -9.91 -0.77
CA VAL A 133 -16.11 -10.54 0.51
C VAL A 133 -15.41 -11.86 0.23
N THR A 134 -14.12 -11.90 0.55
CA THR A 134 -13.32 -13.12 0.43
C THR A 134 -13.32 -13.84 1.76
N TYR A 135 -13.75 -15.11 1.76
CA TYR A 135 -13.67 -16.03 2.90
C TYR A 135 -12.44 -16.94 2.73
N ASP A 136 -11.59 -17.01 3.75
CA ASP A 136 -10.40 -17.86 3.75
C ASP A 136 -10.68 -19.20 4.45
N GLU A 137 -10.82 -20.25 3.64
CA GLU A 137 -11.11 -21.60 4.13
C GLU A 137 -9.97 -22.20 4.96
N TRP A 138 -8.72 -21.82 4.67
CA TRP A 138 -7.56 -22.38 5.37
C TRP A 138 -7.45 -21.82 6.79
N ILE A 139 -7.68 -20.51 6.97
CA ILE A 139 -7.74 -19.87 8.29
C ILE A 139 -8.83 -20.51 9.13
N ALA A 140 -9.99 -20.72 8.52
CA ALA A 140 -11.12 -21.34 9.20
C ALA A 140 -10.83 -22.78 9.65
N GLU A 141 -10.20 -23.58 8.78
CA GLU A 141 -9.74 -24.94 9.11
C GLU A 141 -8.77 -24.91 10.31
N ARG A 142 -7.71 -24.08 10.26
CA ARG A 142 -6.70 -24.01 11.31
C ARG A 142 -7.26 -23.58 12.67
N ARG A 143 -8.10 -22.53 12.70
CA ARG A 143 -8.74 -22.07 13.94
C ARG A 143 -9.63 -23.14 14.57
N SER A 144 -10.31 -23.93 13.75
CA SER A 144 -11.14 -25.03 14.26
C SER A 144 -10.32 -26.12 14.96
N GLU A 145 -9.05 -26.28 14.59
CA GLU A 145 -8.11 -27.25 15.18
C GLU A 145 -7.41 -26.72 16.45
N GLU A 146 -7.16 -25.41 16.54
CA GLU A 146 -6.37 -24.79 17.62
C GLU A 146 -7.20 -24.35 18.84
N LEU A 147 -8.49 -24.02 18.67
CA LEU A 147 -9.33 -23.47 19.76
C LEU A 147 -10.00 -24.58 20.61
N PRO A 148 -10.11 -24.41 21.94
CA PRO A 148 -10.88 -25.32 22.80
C PRO A 148 -12.36 -25.38 22.39
N ASP A 149 -12.98 -26.57 22.46
CA ASP A 149 -14.37 -26.87 22.04
C ASP A 149 -15.47 -25.89 22.50
N GLU A 150 -15.24 -25.09 23.55
CA GLU A 150 -16.24 -24.14 24.11
C GLU A 150 -16.22 -22.74 23.48
N GLU A 151 -15.19 -22.37 22.70
CA GLU A 151 -15.11 -21.10 21.92
C GLU A 151 -15.26 -21.34 20.40
N ASN A 152 -15.50 -22.58 19.99
CA ASN A 152 -15.20 -23.09 18.66
C ASN A 152 -16.40 -23.06 17.70
N THR A 153 -16.93 -21.87 17.41
CA THR A 153 -17.86 -21.72 16.25
C THR A 153 -17.26 -20.78 15.21
N VAL A 154 -16.24 -21.29 14.51
CA VAL A 154 -15.84 -20.71 13.22
C VAL A 154 -17.00 -20.93 12.25
N LEU A 155 -17.66 -19.84 11.83
CA LEU A 155 -18.75 -19.91 10.86
C LEU A 155 -18.20 -20.39 9.52
N SER A 156 -18.88 -21.35 8.88
CA SER A 156 -18.56 -21.73 7.50
C SER A 156 -18.79 -20.58 6.52
N ALA A 157 -18.14 -20.62 5.36
CA ALA A 157 -18.36 -19.65 4.27
C ALA A 157 -19.86 -19.45 3.97
N SER A 158 -20.64 -20.55 3.95
CA SER A 158 -22.08 -20.49 3.70
C SER A 158 -22.86 -19.78 4.80
N GLU A 159 -22.48 -19.94 6.06
CA GLU A 159 -23.09 -19.25 7.19
C GLU A 159 -22.79 -17.75 7.12
N VAL A 160 -21.52 -17.39 6.87
CA VAL A 160 -21.12 -15.99 6.67
C VAL A 160 -21.92 -15.35 5.54
N PHE A 161 -21.98 -15.99 4.36
CA PHE A 161 -22.65 -15.41 3.19
C PHE A 161 -24.17 -15.29 3.36
N ASN A 162 -24.79 -16.16 4.16
CA ASN A 162 -26.23 -16.08 4.47
C ASN A 162 -26.57 -14.93 5.42
N GLU A 163 -25.64 -14.53 6.28
CA GLU A 163 -25.82 -13.40 7.21
C GLU A 163 -25.54 -12.04 6.55
N LEU A 164 -24.76 -12.04 5.46
CA LEU A 164 -24.42 -10.82 4.73
C LEU A 164 -25.52 -10.41 3.73
N PRO A 165 -25.74 -9.10 3.57
CA PRO A 165 -26.71 -8.60 2.59
C PRO A 165 -26.16 -8.76 1.18
N THR A 166 -27.03 -9.04 0.20
CA THR A 166 -26.63 -9.12 -1.22
C THR A 166 -26.35 -7.76 -1.86
N ALA A 167 -26.75 -6.67 -1.20
CA ALA A 167 -26.44 -5.30 -1.60
C ALA A 167 -26.48 -4.37 -0.37
N VAL A 168 -25.70 -3.30 -0.41
CA VAL A 168 -25.61 -2.28 0.65
C VAL A 168 -25.67 -0.89 0.03
N ASP A 169 -26.34 0.04 0.70
CA ASP A 169 -26.34 1.44 0.30
C ASP A 169 -25.12 2.14 0.90
N GLY A 170 -24.41 2.89 0.06
CA GLY A 170 -23.33 3.78 0.45
C GLY A 170 -23.81 5.21 0.54
N THR A 171 -23.48 5.96 1.58
CA THR A 171 -23.94 7.34 1.79
C THR A 171 -22.81 8.25 2.22
N VAL A 172 -22.77 9.42 1.60
CA VAL A 172 -21.83 10.49 1.89
C VAL A 172 -22.62 11.69 2.36
N SER A 173 -22.42 12.08 3.61
CA SER A 173 -23.18 13.16 4.23
C SER A 173 -22.28 14.23 4.84
N SER A 174 -22.78 15.46 4.82
CA SER A 174 -22.17 16.61 5.48
C SER A 174 -23.25 17.48 6.08
N SER A 175 -23.28 17.48 7.41
CA SER A 175 -24.16 18.33 8.20
C SER A 175 -23.89 19.82 7.98
N GLU A 176 -22.64 20.21 7.75
CA GLU A 176 -22.25 21.62 7.57
C GLU A 176 -22.72 22.20 6.23
N LEU A 177 -22.84 21.35 5.20
CA LEU A 177 -23.31 21.76 3.88
C LEU A 177 -24.78 21.41 3.63
N ASN A 178 -25.46 20.75 4.57
CA ASN A 178 -26.75 20.11 4.34
C ASN A 178 -26.72 19.29 3.04
N PHE A 179 -25.66 18.49 2.88
CA PHE A 179 -25.42 17.67 1.71
C PHE A 179 -25.54 16.21 2.11
N GLU A 180 -26.33 15.47 1.35
CA GLU A 180 -26.45 14.02 1.49
C GLU A 180 -26.63 13.47 0.08
N ARG A 181 -25.73 12.56 -0.31
CA ARG A 181 -25.81 11.80 -1.55
C ARG A 181 -25.27 10.41 -1.30
N GLY A 182 -25.70 9.45 -2.09
CA GLY A 182 -25.24 8.08 -1.95
C GLY A 182 -25.41 7.31 -3.25
N ILE A 183 -24.86 6.11 -3.26
CA ILE A 183 -25.19 5.08 -4.25
C ILE A 183 -26.00 4.02 -3.54
N GLU A 184 -27.20 3.78 -4.06
CA GLU A 184 -28.06 2.70 -3.58
C GLU A 184 -27.70 1.38 -4.24
N ASN A 185 -27.94 0.27 -3.53
CA ASN A 185 -27.81 -1.09 -4.01
C ASN A 185 -26.41 -1.44 -4.56
N ILE A 186 -25.34 -1.04 -3.88
CA ILE A 186 -23.98 -1.51 -4.20
C ILE A 186 -23.95 -3.03 -3.96
N PRO A 187 -23.73 -3.87 -4.99
CA PRO A 187 -23.77 -5.31 -4.84
C PRO A 187 -22.69 -5.82 -3.90
N VAL A 188 -23.03 -6.82 -3.09
CA VAL A 188 -22.06 -7.59 -2.32
C VAL A 188 -21.87 -8.94 -3.02
N ILE A 189 -20.63 -9.26 -3.36
CA ILE A 189 -20.26 -10.53 -3.98
C ILE A 189 -19.40 -11.34 -3.01
N TYR A 190 -19.50 -12.65 -3.13
CA TYR A 190 -18.87 -13.58 -2.19
C TYR A 190 -17.93 -14.50 -2.94
N GLU A 191 -16.72 -14.66 -2.44
CA GLU A 191 -15.72 -15.59 -2.95
C GLU A 191 -15.17 -16.41 -1.78
N SER A 192 -15.03 -17.73 -1.99
CA SER A 192 -14.38 -18.62 -1.04
C SER A 192 -13.05 -19.03 -1.65
N GLU A 193 -11.97 -18.80 -0.92
CA GLU A 193 -10.62 -19.16 -1.35
C GLU A 193 -10.06 -20.23 -0.41
N ARG A 194 -9.58 -21.32 -1.00
CA ARG A 194 -8.81 -22.33 -0.27
C ARG A 194 -7.33 -22.19 -0.61
N ARG A 195 -6.61 -21.39 0.15
CA ARG A 195 -5.15 -21.29 0.04
C ARG A 195 -4.53 -22.52 0.69
N LYS A 196 -4.22 -23.56 -0.08
CA LYS A 196 -3.29 -24.61 0.39
C LYS A 196 -1.88 -24.19 -0.03
N PRO A 197 -0.88 -24.20 0.87
CA PRO A 197 0.51 -24.08 0.44
C PRO A 197 0.85 -25.30 -0.40
N ASN A 198 0.98 -25.15 -1.72
CA ASN A 198 1.35 -26.23 -2.62
C ASN A 198 2.07 -25.68 -3.86
N ALA A 199 3.31 -26.15 -3.99
CA ALA A 199 4.28 -25.76 -4.99
C ALA A 199 3.75 -25.75 -6.44
N CYS A 200 3.79 -24.55 -7.02
CA CYS A 200 4.06 -24.26 -8.43
C CYS A 200 3.20 -25.00 -9.48
N ASP A 201 2.16 -24.33 -10.00
CA ASP A 201 1.81 -24.46 -11.42
C ASP A 201 1.64 -23.07 -12.06
N ARG A 202 2.47 -22.81 -13.07
CA ARG A 202 2.68 -21.51 -13.71
C ARG A 202 2.36 -21.64 -15.18
N SER A 203 1.26 -21.04 -15.66
CA SER A 203 1.15 -20.78 -17.10
C SER A 203 0.45 -19.47 -17.44
N GLY A 204 1.30 -18.53 -17.84
CA GLY A 204 1.02 -17.45 -18.78
C GLY A 204 0.50 -16.19 -18.14
N HIS A 205 1.25 -15.08 -18.25
CA HIS A 205 0.82 -13.72 -18.63
C HIS A 205 2.03 -12.76 -18.59
N ARG A 206 1.79 -11.45 -18.79
CA ARG A 206 2.58 -10.49 -19.61
C ARG A 206 3.82 -9.81 -18.96
N CYS A 207 4.50 -10.41 -17.99
CA CYS A 207 5.88 -9.98 -17.68
C CYS A 207 6.88 -10.75 -18.53
N ALA A 208 8.14 -10.30 -18.58
CA ALA A 208 9.20 -11.07 -19.22
C ALA A 208 9.19 -12.49 -18.61
N LYS A 209 9.12 -13.52 -19.47
CA LYS A 209 9.13 -14.92 -19.03
C LYS A 209 10.29 -15.13 -18.06
N ARG A 210 10.03 -15.78 -16.92
CA ARG A 210 11.01 -16.37 -15.98
C ARG A 210 12.41 -16.39 -16.58
N SER A 211 13.17 -15.35 -16.28
CA SER A 211 14.61 -15.37 -16.43
C SER A 211 15.12 -16.33 -15.37
N SER A 212 16.00 -17.27 -15.71
CA SER A 212 16.67 -18.10 -14.69
C SER A 212 17.67 -17.30 -13.85
N ARG A 213 17.68 -15.98 -13.98
CA ARG A 213 18.59 -15.04 -13.33
C ARG A 213 17.77 -13.92 -12.69
N ASP A 214 18.15 -13.58 -11.47
CA ASP A 214 17.64 -12.40 -10.77
C ASP A 214 18.01 -11.14 -11.54
N HIS A 215 17.06 -10.23 -11.72
CA HIS A 215 17.23 -8.99 -12.48
C HIS A 215 18.11 -7.97 -11.73
N TYR A 216 18.10 -7.99 -10.39
CA TYR A 216 18.68 -6.92 -9.56
C TYR A 216 19.55 -7.45 -8.41
N ASN A 217 20.33 -8.50 -8.67
CA ASN A 217 21.11 -9.21 -7.65
C ASN A 217 22.62 -8.91 -7.73
N ASP A 218 23.34 -9.55 -8.67
CA ASP A 218 24.80 -9.61 -8.60
C ASP A 218 25.55 -8.31 -8.92
N ILE A 219 24.89 -7.35 -9.57
CA ILE A 219 25.55 -6.14 -10.09
C ILE A 219 25.58 -5.00 -9.05
N TYR A 220 24.72 -5.08 -8.02
CA TYR A 220 24.59 -4.05 -6.97
C TYR A 220 25.46 -4.30 -5.73
N GLN A 221 26.27 -5.35 -5.76
CA GLN A 221 27.22 -5.70 -4.71
C GLN A 221 28.28 -4.63 -4.46
N THR A 222 28.50 -3.73 -5.43
CA THR A 222 29.42 -2.61 -5.34
C THR A 222 28.64 -1.31 -5.17
N ASN A 223 28.27 -1.02 -3.92
CA ASN A 223 27.83 0.26 -3.35
C ASN A 223 27.60 1.42 -4.37
N PRO A 224 26.41 2.05 -4.42
CA PRO A 224 25.28 1.95 -3.48
C PRO A 224 24.20 0.88 -3.77
N VAL A 225 23.37 0.61 -2.77
CA VAL A 225 22.17 -0.26 -2.86
C VAL A 225 20.94 0.60 -3.21
N PRO A 226 20.32 0.44 -4.40
CA PRO A 226 19.06 1.09 -4.75
C PRO A 226 17.81 0.31 -4.31
N ALA A 227 16.65 0.96 -4.49
CA ALA A 227 15.33 0.35 -4.34
C ALA A 227 15.08 -0.73 -5.40
N GLY A 228 14.37 -1.80 -5.05
CA GLY A 228 14.07 -2.93 -5.94
C GLY A 228 15.23 -3.90 -6.17
N THR A 229 16.34 -3.77 -5.45
CA THR A 229 17.42 -4.77 -5.47
C THR A 229 17.11 -5.96 -4.60
N SER A 230 17.83 -7.05 -4.86
CA SER A 230 17.64 -8.27 -4.09
C SER A 230 18.26 -8.17 -2.70
N ILE A 231 17.55 -8.64 -1.69
CA ILE A 231 18.04 -8.81 -0.32
C ILE A 231 17.77 -10.23 0.17
N ALA A 232 18.51 -10.67 1.18
CA ALA A 232 18.37 -12.00 1.76
C ALA A 232 18.86 -12.02 3.22
N LYS A 233 18.44 -13.04 3.96
CA LYS A 233 19.06 -13.38 5.24
C LYS A 233 20.36 -14.13 5.06
N LYS A 234 21.17 -14.16 6.11
CA LYS A 234 22.42 -14.92 6.09
C LYS A 234 22.17 -16.41 5.88
N GLY A 235 22.63 -16.93 4.75
CA GLY A 235 22.56 -18.36 4.45
C GLY A 235 21.16 -18.84 4.04
N ASP A 236 20.21 -17.93 3.86
CA ASP A 236 18.89 -18.24 3.34
C ASP A 236 18.92 -18.22 1.80
N PRO A 237 18.60 -19.33 1.11
CA PRO A 237 18.52 -19.36 -0.34
C PRO A 237 17.34 -18.55 -0.90
N LEU A 238 16.38 -18.16 -0.06
CA LEU A 238 15.30 -17.27 -0.44
C LEU A 238 15.82 -15.84 -0.54
N HIS A 239 15.50 -15.21 -1.66
CA HIS A 239 15.83 -13.82 -1.92
C HIS A 239 14.53 -13.06 -2.00
N ALA A 240 14.52 -11.85 -1.49
CA ALA A 240 13.45 -10.89 -1.61
C ALA A 240 13.93 -9.67 -2.39
N SER A 241 13.06 -8.68 -2.49
CA SER A 241 13.39 -7.35 -3.00
C SER A 241 13.34 -6.35 -1.84
N ASN A 242 14.20 -5.33 -1.83
CA ASN A 242 13.97 -4.16 -0.99
C ASN A 242 13.03 -3.18 -1.70
N ALA A 243 12.25 -2.43 -0.93
CA ALA A 243 11.37 -1.38 -1.42
C ALA A 243 12.14 -0.06 -1.47
N PHE A 244 11.76 0.90 -0.64
CA PHE A 244 12.23 2.27 -0.73
C PHE A 244 13.26 2.60 0.33
N ARG A 245 14.18 3.51 0.01
CA ARG A 245 15.06 4.14 1.00
C ARG A 245 14.20 4.95 1.96
N ILE A 246 14.52 4.88 3.25
CA ILE A 246 13.81 5.60 4.30
C ILE A 246 14.77 6.36 5.22
N TYR A 247 14.25 7.44 5.77
CA TYR A 247 14.76 8.11 6.95
C TYR A 247 13.97 7.63 8.18
N ASP A 248 14.68 7.09 9.18
CA ASP A 248 14.13 6.67 10.47
C ASP A 248 14.65 7.61 11.58
N PRO A 249 13.83 8.54 12.10
CA PRO A 249 14.23 9.45 13.18
C PRO A 249 14.46 8.75 14.53
N GLY A 250 13.96 7.52 14.71
CA GLY A 250 14.04 6.75 15.95
C GLY A 250 15.28 5.86 16.05
N SER A 251 15.95 5.61 14.92
CA SER A 251 17.14 4.76 14.86
C SER A 251 18.28 5.32 15.70
N SER A 252 18.92 4.46 16.49
CA SER A 252 20.02 4.84 17.39
C SER A 252 21.41 4.74 16.74
N THR A 253 21.49 4.11 15.57
CA THR A 253 22.77 3.68 14.96
C THR A 253 23.08 4.39 13.66
N ASP A 254 22.09 4.59 12.78
CA ASP A 254 22.16 5.36 11.54
C ASP A 254 20.73 5.72 11.08
N ASP A 255 20.47 6.98 10.69
CA ASP A 255 19.12 7.50 10.40
C ASP A 255 18.54 7.00 9.05
N TRP A 256 19.30 6.20 8.28
CA TRP A 256 18.94 5.78 6.93
C TRP A 256 18.81 4.26 6.82
N GLY A 257 17.75 3.83 6.15
CA GLY A 257 17.41 2.43 5.98
C GLY A 257 16.68 2.14 4.67
N PHE A 258 16.12 0.95 4.60
CA PHE A 258 15.18 0.55 3.55
C PHE A 258 13.94 -0.12 4.14
N LEU A 259 12.85 -0.05 3.40
CA LEU A 259 11.66 -0.87 3.63
C LEU A 259 11.75 -2.19 2.87
N THR A 260 11.05 -3.21 3.37
CA THR A 260 10.85 -4.51 2.72
C THR A 260 9.61 -5.18 3.34
N SER A 261 9.21 -6.34 2.84
CA SER A 261 8.22 -7.21 3.49
C SER A 261 8.79 -7.87 4.75
N ALA A 262 8.02 -7.94 5.83
CA ALA A 262 8.48 -8.50 7.10
C ALA A 262 8.54 -10.03 7.12
N HIS A 263 7.71 -10.76 6.36
CA HIS A 263 7.76 -12.23 6.31
C HIS A 263 9.10 -12.76 5.79
N ILE A 264 9.77 -11.99 4.94
CA ILE A 264 11.13 -12.31 4.49
C ILE A 264 12.13 -12.19 5.65
N MET A 265 11.84 -11.32 6.61
CA MET A 265 12.60 -11.11 7.84
C MET A 265 12.14 -12.03 8.98
N ALA A 266 11.09 -12.84 8.81
CA ALA A 266 10.66 -13.86 9.76
C ALA A 266 11.51 -15.12 9.67
N THR A 267 11.93 -15.70 10.80
CA THR A 267 12.46 -17.08 10.86
C THR A 267 11.43 -17.96 11.54
N ASP A 268 11.54 -19.27 11.39
CA ASP A 268 10.73 -20.25 12.14
C ASP A 268 10.87 -20.10 13.67
N ASP A 269 11.91 -19.40 14.14
CA ASP A 269 12.20 -19.16 15.55
C ASP A 269 11.65 -17.81 16.07
N HIS A 270 10.96 -17.02 15.23
CA HIS A 270 10.38 -15.74 15.65
C HIS A 270 8.92 -15.92 16.07
N ASP A 271 8.66 -15.74 17.36
CA ASP A 271 7.31 -15.77 17.92
C ASP A 271 6.63 -14.39 17.79
N ASP A 272 7.41 -13.30 17.69
CA ASP A 272 6.93 -11.94 17.47
C ASP A 272 7.80 -11.20 16.43
N SER A 273 7.19 -10.23 15.74
CA SER A 273 7.87 -9.23 14.92
C SER A 273 9.09 -8.58 15.59
N SER A 274 9.06 -8.38 16.92
CA SER A 274 10.19 -7.83 17.66
C SER A 274 11.43 -8.73 17.68
N ASP A 275 11.27 -10.04 17.48
CA ASP A 275 12.38 -10.99 17.46
C ASP A 275 13.23 -10.83 16.19
N MET A 276 12.68 -10.21 15.14
CA MET A 276 13.39 -9.88 13.91
C MET A 276 14.40 -8.75 14.11
N VAL A 277 14.24 -7.90 15.14
CA VAL A 277 15.07 -6.70 15.31
C VAL A 277 16.52 -7.09 15.62
N GLY A 278 17.45 -6.57 14.83
CA GLY A 278 18.86 -6.89 14.88
C GLY A 278 19.28 -8.04 13.96
N ASP A 279 18.34 -8.67 13.24
CA ASP A 279 18.69 -9.68 12.25
C ASP A 279 19.48 -9.06 11.09
N PRO A 280 20.58 -9.71 10.66
CA PRO A 280 21.42 -9.15 9.63
C PRO A 280 20.83 -9.39 8.23
N VAL A 281 20.78 -8.32 7.44
CA VAL A 281 20.33 -8.28 6.04
C VAL A 281 21.53 -8.25 5.11
N TYR A 282 21.46 -9.02 4.02
CA TYR A 282 22.54 -9.17 3.03
C TYR A 282 22.00 -8.95 1.62
N GLN A 283 22.89 -8.65 0.67
CA GLN A 283 22.61 -8.95 -0.73
C GLN A 283 22.94 -10.43 -1.02
N PRO A 284 22.22 -11.10 -1.96
CA PRO A 284 22.24 -12.57 -2.12
C PRO A 284 23.59 -13.23 -2.39
N SER A 285 24.61 -12.49 -2.80
CA SER A 285 25.99 -12.93 -2.62
C SER A 285 26.34 -12.88 -1.13
N TYR A 286 25.99 -13.97 -0.42
CA TYR A 286 26.00 -14.23 1.04
C TYR A 286 27.13 -13.67 1.94
N SER A 287 28.10 -12.95 1.39
CA SER A 287 29.13 -12.18 2.09
C SER A 287 28.83 -10.68 2.23
N ASN A 288 27.88 -10.12 1.49
CA ASN A 288 27.68 -8.68 1.40
C ASN A 288 26.61 -8.22 2.38
N TYR A 289 27.05 -8.05 3.63
CA TYR A 289 26.24 -7.47 4.69
C TYR A 289 25.80 -6.04 4.31
N VAL A 290 24.50 -5.79 4.38
CA VAL A 290 23.87 -4.50 4.08
C VAL A 290 23.60 -3.73 5.36
N GLY A 291 23.06 -4.39 6.38
CA GLY A 291 22.73 -3.78 7.67
C GLY A 291 21.84 -4.69 8.51
N ASP A 292 21.13 -4.14 9.49
CA ASP A 292 20.31 -4.93 10.42
C ASP A 292 18.86 -4.43 10.44
N VAL A 293 17.91 -5.36 10.59
CA VAL A 293 16.49 -5.05 10.81
C VAL A 293 16.34 -4.12 12.02
N THR A 294 15.64 -3.01 11.84
CA THR A 294 15.45 -1.97 12.86
C THR A 294 14.07 -2.01 13.48
N ASP A 295 13.06 -2.29 12.67
CA ASP A 295 11.67 -2.40 13.10
C ASP A 295 10.92 -3.32 12.14
N ALA A 296 9.90 -4.01 12.64
CA ALA A 296 9.04 -4.84 11.83
C ALA A 296 7.62 -4.77 12.38
N ALA A 297 6.68 -4.58 11.47
CA ALA A 297 5.28 -4.82 11.73
C ALA A 297 4.89 -6.03 10.88
N TYR A 298 4.81 -7.17 11.56
CA TYR A 298 4.40 -8.42 10.98
C TYR A 298 3.22 -8.94 11.75
N PHE A 299 2.04 -8.87 11.13
CA PHE A 299 0.86 -9.55 11.62
C PHE A 299 0.60 -10.69 10.67
N SER A 300 1.07 -11.88 11.06
CA SER A 300 0.73 -13.09 10.32
C SER A 300 -0.76 -13.39 10.54
N ILE A 301 -1.34 -14.13 9.60
CA ILE A 301 -2.72 -14.60 9.64
C ILE A 301 -3.06 -15.38 10.94
N ASP A 302 -2.04 -15.83 11.68
CA ASP A 302 -2.21 -16.56 12.93
C ASP A 302 -2.61 -15.64 14.10
N ASP A 303 -2.32 -14.34 14.00
CA ASP A 303 -2.74 -13.34 14.98
C ASP A 303 -4.16 -12.84 14.68
N ASP A 304 -4.90 -12.53 15.74
CA ASP A 304 -6.35 -12.59 15.84
C ASP A 304 -7.23 -11.77 14.87
N TYR A 305 -6.65 -11.08 13.88
CA TYR A 305 -7.31 -9.97 13.21
C TYR A 305 -7.30 -9.97 11.67
N GLY A 306 -6.75 -10.95 10.97
CA GLY A 306 -7.01 -11.12 9.52
C GLY A 306 -6.59 -9.93 8.63
N PHE A 307 -5.57 -9.15 9.02
CA PHE A 307 -5.08 -8.02 8.23
C PHE A 307 -3.59 -8.14 7.91
N TYR A 308 -3.24 -7.86 6.65
CA TYR A 308 -1.87 -7.86 6.15
C TYR A 308 -1.17 -6.56 6.53
N ILE A 309 -0.54 -6.51 7.70
CA ILE A 309 0.63 -5.63 7.87
C ILE A 309 1.84 -6.53 7.74
N ASP A 310 2.59 -6.31 6.68
CA ASP A 310 3.78 -7.09 6.37
C ASP A 310 4.86 -6.14 5.85
N VAL A 311 5.46 -5.42 6.79
CA VAL A 311 6.48 -4.44 6.47
C VAL A 311 7.57 -4.44 7.53
N ALA A 312 8.81 -4.45 7.08
CA ALA A 312 9.98 -4.29 7.94
C ALA A 312 10.85 -3.15 7.42
N SER A 313 11.55 -2.51 8.34
CA SER A 313 12.64 -1.60 8.06
C SER A 313 13.96 -2.23 8.46
N PHE A 314 15.03 -1.90 7.75
CA PHE A 314 16.39 -2.21 8.18
C PHE A 314 17.31 -1.02 7.97
N SER A 315 18.20 -0.79 8.92
CA SER A 315 19.28 0.19 8.82
C SER A 315 20.30 -0.24 7.77
N VAL A 316 21.04 0.71 7.21
CA VAL A 316 22.17 0.40 6.33
C VAL A 316 23.49 0.67 7.04
N ALA A 317 24.38 -0.31 7.04
CA ALA A 317 25.70 -0.21 7.62
C ALA A 317 26.50 0.90 6.94
N ARG A 318 27.24 1.72 7.71
CA ARG A 318 28.04 2.86 7.21
C ARG A 318 29.00 2.57 6.05
N SER A 319 29.43 1.33 5.89
CA SER A 319 30.29 0.90 4.77
C SER A 319 29.54 0.70 3.45
N VAL A 320 28.22 0.66 3.51
CA VAL A 320 27.31 0.45 2.39
C VAL A 320 26.62 1.78 2.11
N GLY A 321 26.77 2.30 0.89
CA GLY A 321 26.04 3.47 0.46
C GLY A 321 24.62 3.09 0.06
N THR A 322 23.73 4.05 0.21
CA THR A 322 22.32 3.94 -0.15
C THR A 322 22.02 4.82 -1.35
N ASP A 323 21.03 4.41 -2.13
CA ASP A 323 20.50 5.22 -3.22
C ASP A 323 18.98 5.36 -3.10
N TYR A 324 18.46 6.52 -3.49
CA TYR A 324 17.02 6.83 -3.51
C TYR A 324 16.39 6.48 -4.86
N ARG A 325 17.19 6.02 -5.84
CA ARG A 325 16.74 5.58 -7.15
C ARG A 325 16.31 4.11 -7.16
N LEU A 326 15.51 3.76 -8.15
CA LEU A 326 15.20 2.38 -8.50
C LEU A 326 16.41 1.69 -9.15
N ALA A 327 16.53 0.38 -8.95
CA ALA A 327 17.53 -0.44 -9.62
C ALA A 327 17.22 -0.56 -11.13
N ASP A 328 18.26 -0.52 -11.96
CA ASP A 328 18.19 -0.79 -13.40
C ASP A 328 18.59 -2.26 -13.73
N GLY A 329 18.15 -2.81 -14.85
CA GLY A 329 18.47 -4.20 -15.23
C GLY A 329 19.96 -4.44 -15.53
N ASP A 330 20.70 -3.38 -15.86
CA ASP A 330 22.11 -3.44 -16.27
C ASP A 330 23.10 -3.05 -15.14
N GLY A 331 22.64 -2.98 -13.89
CA GLY A 331 23.47 -2.59 -12.74
C GLY A 331 23.63 -1.09 -12.54
N GLY A 332 22.78 -0.30 -13.22
CA GLY A 332 22.71 1.15 -13.10
C GLY A 332 21.64 1.60 -12.11
N TYR A 333 21.22 2.85 -12.25
CA TYR A 333 20.17 3.42 -11.43
C TYR A 333 19.20 4.10 -12.37
N ASP A 334 17.91 3.98 -12.07
CA ASP A 334 16.85 4.56 -12.87
C ASP A 334 16.19 5.73 -12.14
N GLU A 335 14.87 5.84 -12.21
CA GLU A 335 14.15 7.00 -11.71
C GLU A 335 14.33 7.17 -10.19
N PRO A 336 14.66 8.38 -9.70
CA PRO A 336 14.62 8.70 -8.29
C PRO A 336 13.21 8.60 -7.71
N VAL A 337 13.12 7.94 -6.57
CA VAL A 337 11.96 8.00 -5.69
C VAL A 337 12.07 9.31 -4.92
N VAL A 338 11.04 10.15 -5.00
CA VAL A 338 11.08 11.51 -4.43
C VAL A 338 10.00 11.77 -3.39
N GLY A 339 9.21 10.74 -3.07
CA GLY A 339 8.09 10.85 -2.17
C GLY A 339 7.15 9.67 -2.22
N THR A 340 5.99 9.85 -1.60
CA THR A 340 5.02 8.79 -1.33
C THR A 340 3.66 9.17 -1.87
N VAL A 341 2.99 8.24 -2.55
CA VAL A 341 1.61 8.37 -3.03
C VAL A 341 0.66 8.33 -1.83
N ALA A 342 -0.29 9.27 -1.79
CA ALA A 342 -1.31 9.27 -0.74
C ALA A 342 -2.43 8.25 -1.05
N LEU A 343 -3.10 7.76 -0.01
CA LEU A 343 -4.20 6.80 -0.16
C LEU A 343 -5.32 7.32 -1.08
N ASP A 344 -5.63 8.62 -1.01
CA ASP A 344 -6.56 9.31 -1.92
C ASP A 344 -6.25 9.04 -3.40
N GLN A 345 -4.97 9.07 -3.77
CA GLN A 345 -4.54 8.84 -5.14
C GLN A 345 -4.66 7.38 -5.54
N LEU A 346 -4.37 6.43 -4.64
CA LEU A 346 -4.53 4.99 -4.90
C LEU A 346 -6.00 4.63 -5.14
N GLU A 347 -6.91 5.18 -4.33
CA GLU A 347 -8.37 5.05 -4.55
C GLU A 347 -8.80 5.62 -5.90
N ASP A 348 -8.29 6.81 -6.24
CA ASP A 348 -8.61 7.48 -7.49
C ASP A 348 -8.07 6.71 -8.70
N MET A 349 -6.92 6.05 -8.57
CA MET A 349 -6.31 5.18 -9.57
C MET A 349 -7.09 3.88 -9.76
N ALA A 350 -7.57 3.26 -8.68
CA ALA A 350 -8.41 2.08 -8.74
C ALA A 350 -9.72 2.35 -9.52
N GLU A 351 -10.34 3.52 -9.29
CA GLU A 351 -11.54 3.94 -10.04
C GLU A 351 -11.25 4.21 -11.52
N ASP A 352 -10.10 4.82 -11.83
CA ASP A 352 -9.74 5.24 -13.19
C ASP A 352 -9.01 4.17 -14.01
N GLU A 353 -8.72 3.00 -13.44
CA GLU A 353 -7.86 1.96 -14.07
C GLU A 353 -6.50 2.54 -14.48
N LYS A 354 -5.93 3.39 -13.63
CA LYS A 354 -4.61 3.97 -13.90
C LYS A 354 -3.52 2.95 -13.65
N GLU A 355 -2.53 3.01 -14.53
CA GLU A 355 -1.35 2.16 -14.47
C GLU A 355 -0.53 2.44 -13.20
N ILE A 356 -0.09 1.37 -12.56
CA ILE A 356 0.87 1.35 -11.46
C ILE A 356 2.02 0.43 -11.85
N CYS A 357 3.25 0.86 -11.60
CA CYS A 357 4.44 0.07 -11.87
C CYS A 357 4.83 -0.73 -10.63
N ARG A 358 5.44 -1.89 -10.85
CA ARG A 358 6.06 -2.72 -9.81
C ARG A 358 7.44 -3.13 -10.28
N GLN A 359 8.37 -3.25 -9.34
CA GLN A 359 9.68 -3.83 -9.58
C GLN A 359 9.96 -4.95 -8.58
N GLY A 360 10.41 -6.09 -9.06
CA GLY A 360 10.80 -7.23 -8.23
C GLY A 360 12.07 -7.91 -8.76
N THR A 361 12.86 -8.49 -7.86
CA THR A 361 14.13 -9.16 -8.20
C THR A 361 13.96 -10.30 -9.21
N ARG A 362 12.80 -10.98 -9.22
CA ARG A 362 12.51 -12.08 -10.15
C ARG A 362 11.72 -11.63 -11.37
N SER A 363 10.72 -10.78 -11.19
CA SER A 363 9.83 -10.34 -12.28
C SER A 363 10.39 -9.18 -13.11
N GLY A 364 11.42 -8.49 -12.63
CA GLY A 364 11.88 -7.25 -13.23
C GLY A 364 10.87 -6.12 -13.00
N ARG A 365 10.79 -5.17 -13.95
CA ARG A 365 9.79 -4.09 -13.93
C ARG A 365 8.56 -4.49 -14.74
N CYS A 366 7.39 -4.33 -14.13
CA CYS A 366 6.10 -4.58 -14.75
C CYS A 366 5.10 -3.47 -14.42
N SER A 367 3.97 -3.48 -15.11
CA SER A 367 2.89 -2.55 -14.85
C SER A 367 1.54 -3.26 -14.84
N SER A 368 0.62 -2.72 -14.04
CA SER A 368 -0.70 -3.28 -13.80
C SER A 368 -1.69 -2.17 -13.44
N THR A 369 -2.91 -2.55 -13.07
CA THR A 369 -3.96 -1.67 -12.55
C THR A 369 -4.42 -2.17 -11.21
N ILE A 370 -4.89 -1.25 -10.34
CA ILE A 370 -5.47 -1.60 -9.05
C ILE A 370 -6.90 -2.07 -9.28
N TYR A 371 -7.21 -3.31 -8.89
CA TYR A 371 -8.57 -3.87 -8.99
C TYR A 371 -9.29 -3.97 -7.65
N ASP A 372 -8.55 -4.18 -6.56
CA ASP A 372 -9.10 -4.22 -5.20
C ASP A 372 -8.34 -3.24 -4.31
N PHE A 373 -9.08 -2.55 -3.43
CA PHE A 373 -8.53 -1.60 -2.48
C PHE A 373 -9.20 -1.73 -1.11
N ASN A 374 -8.42 -1.63 -0.04
CA ASN A 374 -8.92 -1.73 1.33
C ASN A 374 -8.29 -0.66 2.23
N THR A 375 -9.12 0.15 2.88
CA THR A 375 -8.76 1.20 3.85
C THR A 375 -9.40 1.00 5.24
N ARG A 376 -10.10 -0.13 5.42
CA ARG A 376 -11.10 -0.37 6.47
C ARG A 376 -10.60 -0.15 7.91
N VAL A 377 -9.32 -0.37 8.18
CA VAL A 377 -8.89 -0.68 9.56
C VAL A 377 -8.04 0.42 10.21
N ASP A 378 -8.02 1.61 9.61
CA ASP A 378 -7.06 2.72 9.80
C ASP A 378 -6.19 2.84 8.55
N GLU A 379 -5.80 4.07 8.21
CA GLU A 379 -4.78 4.39 7.21
C GLU A 379 -3.50 3.56 7.42
N GLU A 380 -3.24 3.10 8.64
CA GLU A 380 -2.16 2.20 9.04
C GLU A 380 -2.27 0.77 8.47
N ARG A 381 -3.41 0.36 7.91
CA ARG A 381 -3.60 -1.00 7.36
C ARG A 381 -4.00 -1.01 5.90
N ALA A 382 -3.80 0.10 5.22
CA ALA A 382 -4.22 0.23 3.83
C ALA A 382 -3.40 -0.69 2.93
N TYR A 383 -4.09 -1.47 2.10
CA TYR A 383 -3.48 -2.32 1.08
C TYR A 383 -4.29 -2.28 -0.21
N PHE A 384 -3.67 -2.71 -1.30
CA PHE A 384 -4.29 -2.80 -2.60
C PHE A 384 -3.87 -4.08 -3.32
N GLN A 385 -4.67 -4.51 -4.28
CA GLN A 385 -4.34 -5.64 -5.16
C GLN A 385 -4.30 -5.19 -6.61
N THR A 386 -3.40 -5.77 -7.38
CA THR A 386 -3.16 -5.43 -8.78
C THR A 386 -3.39 -6.61 -9.72
N ASP A 387 -3.91 -6.34 -10.92
CA ASP A 387 -4.34 -7.36 -11.90
C ASP A 387 -3.19 -8.23 -12.45
N ASP A 388 -1.96 -8.03 -11.98
CA ASP A 388 -0.79 -8.80 -12.39
C ASP A 388 -0.66 -10.06 -11.56
N HIS A 389 -1.05 -11.20 -12.12
CA HIS A 389 -0.88 -12.52 -11.48
C HIS A 389 0.57 -13.04 -11.46
N ILE A 390 1.56 -12.15 -11.47
CA ILE A 390 2.97 -12.52 -11.55
C ILE A 390 3.56 -12.29 -10.17
N THR A 391 3.24 -13.16 -9.23
CA THR A 391 3.96 -13.31 -7.99
C THR A 391 5.04 -14.37 -8.25
N ASP A 392 6.28 -13.94 -8.47
CA ASP A 392 7.40 -14.88 -8.48
C ASP A 392 8.02 -14.88 -7.07
N ASN A 393 8.21 -16.08 -6.49
CA ASN A 393 8.87 -16.23 -5.18
C ASN A 393 10.15 -15.39 -5.14
N GLY A 394 10.15 -14.40 -4.26
CA GLY A 394 11.23 -13.45 -4.06
C GLY A 394 11.01 -12.03 -4.56
N ASP A 395 9.87 -11.74 -5.17
CA ASP A 395 9.47 -10.35 -5.42
C ASP A 395 8.93 -9.65 -4.17
N SER A 396 8.66 -10.38 -3.08
CA SER A 396 8.24 -9.81 -1.79
C SER A 396 9.18 -8.69 -1.35
N GLY A 397 8.60 -7.61 -0.84
CA GLY A 397 9.30 -6.38 -0.52
C GLY A 397 9.60 -5.49 -1.74
N GLY A 398 9.23 -5.89 -2.95
CA GLY A 398 9.46 -5.11 -4.17
C GLY A 398 8.63 -3.82 -4.21
N PRO A 399 9.17 -2.71 -4.76
CA PRO A 399 8.45 -1.44 -4.77
C PRO A 399 7.35 -1.40 -5.83
N TYR A 400 6.19 -0.88 -5.46
CA TYR A 400 5.19 -0.33 -6.37
C TYR A 400 5.33 1.18 -6.45
N PHE A 401 5.26 1.75 -7.64
CA PHE A 401 5.45 3.18 -7.83
C PHE A 401 4.64 3.73 -9.01
N ILE A 402 4.50 5.04 -9.04
CA ILE A 402 3.92 5.78 -10.17
C ILE A 402 4.85 6.89 -10.60
N ASN A 403 4.76 7.31 -11.86
CA ASN A 403 5.48 8.49 -12.32
C ASN A 403 4.99 9.73 -11.57
N HIS A 404 5.91 10.63 -11.25
CA HIS A 404 5.59 11.92 -10.67
C HIS A 404 4.70 12.71 -11.65
N PRO A 405 3.56 13.28 -11.20
CA PRO A 405 2.57 13.88 -12.10
C PRO A 405 3.10 15.09 -12.88
N ASP A 406 4.07 15.81 -12.32
CA ASP A 406 4.59 17.07 -12.86
C ASP A 406 6.07 16.99 -13.27
N ASN A 407 6.74 15.84 -13.14
CA ASN A 407 8.18 15.73 -13.39
C ASN A 407 8.56 14.38 -14.03
N ASP A 408 8.74 14.40 -15.34
CA ASP A 408 9.13 13.21 -16.11
C ASP A 408 10.49 12.67 -15.61
N GLY A 409 10.54 11.38 -15.32
CA GLY A 409 11.75 10.72 -14.82
C GLY A 409 11.93 10.75 -13.31
N GLN A 410 10.91 11.15 -12.54
CA GLN A 410 10.84 10.93 -11.09
C GLN A 410 9.64 10.04 -10.76
N VAL A 411 9.69 9.33 -9.63
CA VAL A 411 8.62 8.44 -9.20
C VAL A 411 8.20 8.66 -7.76
N LEU A 412 6.96 8.25 -7.45
CA LEU A 412 6.39 8.24 -6.11
C LEU A 412 6.16 6.80 -5.65
N ALA A 413 6.58 6.50 -4.43
CA ALA A 413 6.36 5.22 -3.77
C ALA A 413 4.86 5.00 -3.50
N ALA A 414 4.29 3.94 -4.05
CA ALA A 414 2.87 3.61 -3.95
C ALA A 414 2.61 2.46 -2.97
N GLY A 415 3.46 1.44 -2.95
CA GLY A 415 3.28 0.28 -2.09
C GLY A 415 4.49 -0.65 -2.05
N ILE A 416 4.41 -1.63 -1.15
CA ILE A 416 5.43 -2.65 -0.92
C ILE A 416 4.78 -3.99 -1.24
N HIS A 417 5.38 -4.75 -2.16
CA HIS A 417 4.82 -6.00 -2.63
C HIS A 417 4.78 -7.05 -1.53
N TYR A 418 3.61 -7.64 -1.36
CA TYR A 418 3.39 -8.86 -0.61
C TYR A 418 3.14 -9.99 -1.62
N GLY A 419 4.17 -10.80 -1.83
CA GLY A 419 4.07 -12.03 -2.61
C GLY A 419 3.98 -13.21 -1.66
N PRO A 420 2.80 -13.57 -1.12
CA PRO A 420 2.70 -14.83 -0.42
C PRO A 420 3.04 -15.94 -1.43
N GLU A 421 3.69 -17.00 -0.95
CA GLU A 421 4.30 -18.02 -1.83
C GLU A 421 3.32 -18.71 -2.79
N ASP A 422 2.01 -18.48 -2.65
CA ASP A 422 0.94 -19.17 -3.35
C ASP A 422 -0.29 -18.30 -3.72
N SER A 423 -0.23 -16.96 -3.68
CA SER A 423 -1.37 -16.15 -4.19
C SER A 423 -1.29 -15.91 -5.69
N ILE A 424 -2.43 -16.07 -6.35
CA ILE A 424 -2.67 -15.55 -7.69
C ILE A 424 -2.80 -14.02 -7.69
N ASP A 425 -3.06 -13.42 -6.54
CA ASP A 425 -3.26 -11.98 -6.39
C ASP A 425 -1.96 -11.31 -5.97
N SER A 426 -1.54 -10.30 -6.73
CA SER A 426 -0.45 -9.42 -6.29
C SER A 426 -1.00 -8.41 -5.29
N ILE A 427 -0.64 -8.58 -4.03
CA ILE A 427 -1.04 -7.69 -2.95
C ILE A 427 0.11 -6.71 -2.69
N ALA A 428 -0.24 -5.48 -2.33
CA ALA A 428 0.73 -4.48 -1.92
C ALA A 428 0.23 -3.73 -0.70
N TYR A 429 1.09 -3.63 0.31
CA TYR A 429 0.85 -2.78 1.45
C TYR A 429 1.17 -1.33 1.08
N ALA A 430 0.26 -0.39 1.35
CA ALA A 430 0.41 0.98 0.86
C ALA A 430 1.62 1.67 1.50
N ALA A 431 2.41 2.38 0.69
CA ALA A 431 3.66 3.00 1.16
C ALA A 431 3.39 4.08 2.24
N ALA A 432 2.31 4.84 2.11
CA ALA A 432 1.89 5.80 3.12
C ALA A 432 1.47 5.13 4.45
N ALA A 433 0.93 3.91 4.40
CA ALA A 433 0.59 3.14 5.59
C ALA A 433 1.88 2.66 6.30
N ALA A 434 2.86 2.18 5.53
CA ALA A 434 4.17 1.77 6.03
C ALA A 434 4.92 2.88 6.78
N GLU A 435 4.93 4.09 6.22
CA GLU A 435 5.51 5.25 6.91
C GLU A 435 4.87 5.51 8.27
N LYS A 436 3.54 5.36 8.36
CA LYS A 436 2.78 5.61 9.58
C LYS A 436 3.04 4.51 10.63
N VAL A 437 2.97 3.25 10.22
CA VAL A 437 3.13 2.09 11.13
C VAL A 437 4.54 2.02 11.71
N LEU A 438 5.57 2.19 10.88
CA LEU A 438 6.96 2.12 11.34
C LEU A 438 7.50 3.49 11.79
N ASN A 439 6.71 4.56 11.68
CA ASN A 439 7.15 5.93 11.98
C ASN A 439 8.43 6.35 11.22
N VAL A 440 8.47 6.04 9.92
CA VAL A 440 9.59 6.33 9.00
C VAL A 440 9.15 7.22 7.85
N MET A 441 10.11 7.74 7.08
CA MET A 441 9.84 8.60 5.93
C MET A 441 10.59 8.12 4.69
N ILE A 442 9.87 7.81 3.61
CA ILE A 442 10.47 7.45 2.32
C ILE A 442 11.21 8.66 1.70
N SER A 443 12.43 8.43 1.23
CA SER A 443 13.30 9.49 0.72
C SER A 443 13.38 9.53 -0.79
#